data_AF-A0A564J0I3-F1
#
_entry.id   AF-A0A564J0I3-F1
#
_cell.length_a   1.000
_cell.length_b   1.000
_cell.length_c   1.000
_cell.angle_alpha   90.00
_cell.angle_beta   90.00
_cell.angle_gamma   90.00
#
_symmetry.space_group_name_H-M   'P 1'
#
loop_
_entity.id
_entity.type
_entity.pdbx_description
1 polymer ?
#
loop_
_entity_poly.entity_id
_entity_poly.type
_entity_poly.pdbx_seq_one_letter_code
_entity_poly.pdbx_strand_id
1 'polypeptide(L)' 'MSDLNARLLAQRIDTVLDILVAGDYHSAIHNLEILKAELQALSSDEQEGKPGQPKAPWEI' A
#
# COMPACT_ATOMS: atom_id res chain seq x y z
N MET A 1 6.36 -7.43 -11.04
CA MET A 1 6.64 -6.28 -10.15
C MET A 1 6.08 -6.51 -8.74
N SER A 2 5.04 -7.34 -8.56
CA SER A 2 4.30 -7.52 -7.30
C SER A 2 5.09 -8.19 -6.15
N ASP A 3 5.93 -9.20 -6.42
CA ASP A 3 6.71 -9.86 -5.35
C ASP A 3 7.77 -8.96 -4.70
N LEU A 4 8.34 -8.04 -5.50
CA LEU A 4 9.30 -7.05 -5.01
C LEU A 4 8.60 -6.03 -4.10
N ASN A 5 7.37 -5.66 -4.44
CA ASN A 5 6.54 -4.76 -3.62
C ASN A 5 6.15 -5.41 -2.29
N ALA A 6 5.80 -6.70 -2.27
CA ALA A 6 5.45 -7.40 -1.05
C ALA A 6 6.64 -7.52 -0.07
N ARG A 7 7.86 -7.78 -0.58
CA ARG A 7 9.07 -7.81 0.25
C ARG A 7 9.43 -6.45 0.84
N LEU A 8 9.30 -5.39 0.04
CA LEU A 8 9.54 -4.02 0.52
C LEU A 8 8.51 -3.61 1.59
N LEU A 9 7.24 -3.98 1.38
CA LEU A 9 6.17 -3.74 2.35
C LEU A 9 6.47 -4.44 3.69
N ALA A 10 6.91 -5.69 3.65
CA ALA A 10 7.30 -6.42 4.87
C ALA A 10 8.44 -5.72 5.63
N GLN A 11 9.48 -5.25 4.93
CA GLN A 11 10.57 -4.50 5.56
C GLN A 11 10.12 -3.18 6.22
N ARG A 12 9.16 -2.46 5.59
CA ARG A 12 8.59 -1.24 6.19
C ARG A 12 7.74 -1.57 7.42
N ILE A 13 7.04 -2.70 7.40
CA ILE A 13 6.32 -3.20 8.58
C ILE A 13 7.29 -3.55 9.71
N ASP A 14 8.39 -4.25 9.43
CA ASP A 14 9.42 -4.56 10.43
C ASP A 14 9.96 -3.29 11.10
N THR A 15 10.24 -2.25 10.31
CA THR A 15 10.67 -0.93 10.83
C THR A 15 9.64 -0.33 11.78
N VAL A 16 8.35 -0.39 11.43
CA VAL A 16 7.27 0.12 12.31
C VAL A 16 7.19 -0.69 13.61
N LEU A 17 7.34 -2.01 13.53
CA LEU A 17 7.31 -2.88 14.71
C LEU A 17 8.48 -2.57 15.65
N ASP A 18 9.70 -2.34 15.12
CA ASP A 18 10.86 -1.94 15.91
C ASP A 18 10.62 -0.61 16.65
N ILE A 19 10.01 0.37 15.97
CA ILE A 19 9.65 1.67 16.55
C ILE A 19 8.58 1.51 17.66
N LEU A 20 7.58 0.65 17.44
CA LEU A 20 6.56 0.35 18.44
C LEU A 20 7.15 -0.31 19.69
N VAL A 21 8.09 -1.24 19.51
CA VAL A 21 8.82 -1.87 20.63
C VAL A 21 9.64 -0.84 21.42
N ALA A 22 10.19 0.16 20.73
CA ALA A 22 10.89 1.28 21.37
C ALA A 22 9.95 2.25 22.11
N GLY A 23 8.62 2.12 21.96
CA GLY A 23 7.62 2.96 22.62
C GLY A 23 7.37 4.32 21.96
N ASP A 24 7.92 4.55 20.76
CA ASP A 24 7.70 5.79 20.00
C ASP A 24 6.47 5.67 19.09
N TYR A 25 5.29 5.75 19.73
CA TYR A 25 4.02 5.65 19.03
C TYR A 25 3.81 6.75 17.98
N HIS A 26 4.35 7.95 18.22
CA HIS A 26 4.21 9.07 17.27
C HIS A 26 4.93 8.75 15.96
N SER A 27 6.18 8.28 16.02
CA SER A 27 6.94 7.88 14.83
C SER A 27 6.32 6.66 14.14
N ALA A 28 5.80 5.70 14.91
CA ALA A 28 5.13 4.52 14.34
C ALA A 28 3.86 4.92 13.56
N ILE A 29 3.01 5.78 14.15
CA ILE A 29 1.78 6.27 13.51
C ILE A 29 2.14 7.03 12.22
N HIS A 30 3.13 7.92 12.26
CA HIS A 30 3.54 8.68 11.09
C HIS A 30 4.01 7.77 9.93
N ASN A 31 4.79 6.73 10.24
CA ASN A 31 5.24 5.76 9.23
C ASN A 31 4.06 4.98 8.62
N LEU A 32 3.07 4.61 9.44
CA LEU A 32 1.86 3.94 8.95
C LEU A 32 1.00 4.85 8.06
N GLU A 33 0.90 6.14 8.38
CA GLU A 33 0.20 7.12 7.55
C GLU A 33 0.85 7.24 6.16
N ILE A 34 2.17 7.32 6.11
CA ILE A 34 2.94 7.32 4.85
C ILE A 34 2.70 6.02 4.09
N LEU A 35 2.86 4.87 4.75
CA LEU A 35 2.67 3.55 4.12
C LEU A 35 1.26 3.38 3.55
N LYS A 36 0.24 3.83 4.27
CA LYS A 36 -1.14 3.83 3.81
C LYS A 36 -1.31 4.69 2.56
N ALA A 37 -0.76 5.90 2.54
CA ALA A 37 -0.86 6.79 1.37
C ALA A 37 -0.17 6.19 0.13
N GLU A 38 1.01 5.59 0.30
CA GLU A 38 1.73 4.90 -0.78
C GLU A 38 0.92 3.71 -1.33
N LEU A 39 0.35 2.88 -0.46
CA LEU A 39 -0.49 1.73 -0.87
C LEU A 39 -1.77 2.18 -1.58
N GLN A 40 -2.38 3.27 -1.13
CA GLN A 40 -3.55 3.85 -1.80
C GLN A 40 -3.19 4.38 -3.19
N ALA A 41 -2.05 5.07 -3.32
CA ALA A 41 -1.56 5.54 -4.62
C ALA A 41 -1.30 4.38 -5.59
N LEU A 42 -0.68 3.28 -5.13
CA LEU A 42 -0.48 2.07 -5.93
C LEU A 42 -1.82 1.44 -6.36
N SER A 43 -2.81 1.40 -5.47
CA SER A 43 -4.13 0.85 -5.81
C SER A 43 -4.89 1.70 -6.83
N SER A 44 -4.71 3.03 -6.81
CA SER A 44 -5.28 3.94 -7.82
C SER A 44 -4.56 3.81 -9.16
N ASP A 45 -3.24 3.69 -9.16
CA ASP A 45 -2.43 3.49 -10.38
C ASP A 45 -2.74 2.14 -11.05
N GLU A 46 -2.98 1.08 -10.27
CA GLU A 46 -3.50 -0.21 -10.78
C GLU A 46 -4.91 -0.09 -11.41
N GLN A 47 -5.73 0.86 -10.96
CA GLN A 47 -7.05 1.11 -11.56
C GLN A 47 -6.96 1.96 -12.84
N GLU A 48 -6.07 2.94 -12.91
CA GLU A 48 -5.83 3.76 -14.11
C GLU A 48 -5.03 3.02 -15.20
N GLY A 49 -4.25 2.00 -14.82
CA GLY A 49 -3.50 1.13 -15.73
C GLY A 49 -4.34 0.09 -16.52
N LYS A 50 -5.67 0.09 -16.40
CA LYS A 50 -6.56 -0.69 -17.28
C LYS A 50 -7.08 0.18 -18.43
N PRO A 51 -6.43 0.20 -19.62
CA PRO A 51 -7.06 0.74 -20.81
C PRO A 51 -8.23 -0.17 -21.18
N GLY A 52 -9.45 0.33 -21.03
CA GLY A 52 -10.65 -0.21 -21.66
C GLY A 52 -10.97 -1.67 -21.32
N GLN A 53 -11.55 -1.92 -20.15
CA GLN A 53 -12.44 -3.07 -20.04
C GLN A 53 -13.79 -2.63 -20.64
N PRO A 54 -14.21 -3.11 -21.83
CA PRO A 54 -15.55 -2.83 -22.31
C PRO A 54 -16.53 -3.41 -21.29
N LYS A 55 -17.51 -2.59 -20.86
CA LYS A 55 -18.64 -3.09 -20.07
C LYS A 55 -19.19 -4.32 -20.78
N ALA A 56 -19.18 -5.46 -20.10
CA ALA A 56 -19.82 -6.65 -20.63
C ALA A 56 -21.31 -6.31 -20.84
N PRO A 57 -21.93 -6.71 -21.96
CA PRO A 57 -23.27 -6.27 -22.38
C PRO A 57 -24.43 -6.82 -21.51
N TRP A 58 -24.14 -7.29 -20.30
CA TRP A 58 -25.10 -7.88 -19.37
C TRP A 58 -25.45 -6.97 -18.19
N GLU A 59 -24.91 -5.74 -18.13
CA GLU A 59 -25.45 -4.70 -17.24
C GLU A 59 -26.72 -4.10 -17.87
N ILE A 60 -27.88 -4.70 -17.57
CA ILE A 60 -29.20 -4.05 -17.64
C ILE A 60 -29.67 -3.80 -16.22
#